data_AF-A0A4U5TTK9-F1
#
_entry.id   AF-A0A4U5TTK9-F1
#
_cell.length_a   1.000
_cell.length_b   1.000
_cell.length_c   1.000
_cell.angle_alpha   90.00
_cell.angle_beta   90.00
_cell.angle_gamma   90.00
#
_symmetry.space_group_name_H-M   'P 1'
#
loop_
_entity.id
_entity.type
_entity.pdbx_description
1 polymer ?
#
loop_
_entity_poly.entity_id
_entity_poly.type
_entity_poly.pdbx_seq_one_letter_code
_entity_poly.pdbx_strand_id
1 'polypeptide(L)'
;MNIDDIIEKIYDLEIEYNNEIESYSNQEILNMREGAPYNPLLEDKHEETIDRIKSEVTVLISKLRKLSEDENYYFFDCPFSVYVNHYEKRKDFFIKNNIDANEIDFVKDEIIKRVDKRNERMLGYSVFEIYYHRLIYIKKSLDYSEDKKINFLEKKLADFGFTVDYYFDEDNDKTTCFFNEIEDNNNLDTNTTTVINTEYDTSKSNNPISGNERKIEWIGGPSTLGYIIGYLAEYGYIDAPKKKGGDINYSAFAREVMNTFKIETTANTLQKYLNLDSEKSTEIKRKLENAKFYIPHFNEF
;
A
#
# COMPACT_ATOMS: atom_id res chain seq x y z
N MET A 1 -23.29 -13.92 23.37
CA MET A 1 -22.79 -12.63 22.90
C MET A 1 -23.38 -12.47 21.51
N ASN A 2 -24.33 -11.55 21.39
CA ASN A 2 -24.97 -11.22 20.13
C ASN A 2 -24.04 -10.30 19.28
N ILE A 3 -24.46 -9.91 18.09
CA ILE A 3 -23.66 -9.04 17.19
C ILE A 3 -23.35 -7.69 17.83
N ASP A 4 -24.35 -7.04 18.43
CA ASP A 4 -24.21 -5.72 19.04
C ASP A 4 -23.23 -5.76 20.22
N ASP A 5 -23.29 -6.80 21.07
CA ASP A 5 -22.35 -7.01 22.17
C ASP A 5 -20.90 -7.14 21.68
N ILE A 6 -20.69 -7.76 20.51
CA ILE A 6 -19.35 -7.92 19.91
C ILE A 6 -18.85 -6.58 19.40
N ILE A 7 -19.70 -5.84 18.69
CA ILE A 7 -19.34 -4.54 18.11
C ILE A 7 -19.06 -3.52 19.22
N GLU A 8 -19.89 -3.47 20.26
CA GLU A 8 -19.68 -2.63 21.46
C GLU A 8 -18.33 -2.96 22.12
N LYS A 9 -18.01 -4.24 22.30
CA LYS A 9 -16.72 -4.61 22.88
C LYS A 9 -15.54 -4.21 21.98
N ILE A 10 -15.67 -4.29 20.65
CA ILE A 10 -14.64 -3.81 19.73
C ILE A 10 -14.49 -2.28 19.84
N TYR A 11 -15.58 -1.54 19.99
CA TYR A 11 -15.57 -0.10 20.18
C TYR A 11 -14.84 0.30 21.47
N ASP A 12 -15.12 -0.36 22.59
CA ASP A 12 -14.43 -0.11 23.86
C ASP A 12 -12.92 -0.36 23.75
N LEU A 13 -12.54 -1.44 23.05
CA LEU A 13 -11.13 -1.76 22.77
C LEU A 13 -10.47 -0.76 21.83
N GLU A 14 -11.21 -0.16 20.88
CA GLU A 14 -10.71 0.93 20.05
C GLU A 14 -10.45 2.21 20.86
N ILE A 15 -11.36 2.55 21.78
CA ILE A 15 -11.15 3.67 22.70
C ILE A 15 -9.90 3.43 23.55
N GLU A 16 -9.78 2.23 24.12
CA GLU A 16 -8.61 1.84 24.92
C GLU A 16 -7.32 1.96 24.10
N TYR A 17 -7.32 1.45 22.85
CA TYR A 17 -6.19 1.56 21.94
C TYR A 17 -5.78 3.02 21.68
N ASN A 18 -6.74 3.89 21.34
CA ASN A 18 -6.44 5.28 21.04
C ASN A 18 -5.90 6.03 22.27
N ASN A 19 -6.48 5.77 23.46
CA ASN A 19 -6.01 6.35 24.72
C ASN A 19 -4.57 5.90 25.04
N GLU A 20 -4.25 4.63 24.80
CA GLU A 20 -2.92 4.09 25.03
C GLU A 20 -1.88 4.71 24.08
N ILE A 21 -2.21 4.86 22.79
CA ILE A 21 -1.36 5.54 21.80
C ILE A 21 -1.13 7.01 22.17
N GLU A 22 -2.18 7.72 22.58
CA GLU A 22 -2.08 9.12 22.99
C GLU A 22 -1.25 9.27 24.27
N SER A 23 -1.48 8.41 25.26
CA SER A 23 -0.74 8.38 26.52
C SER A 23 0.76 8.15 26.29
N TYR A 24 1.12 7.15 25.50
CA TYR A 24 2.51 6.87 25.14
C TYR A 24 3.16 8.03 24.39
N SER A 25 2.48 8.59 23.39
CA SER A 25 2.96 9.73 22.61
C SER A 25 3.22 10.96 23.48
N ASN A 26 2.30 11.27 24.41
CA ASN A 26 2.45 12.38 25.34
C ASN A 26 3.63 12.19 26.30
N GLN A 27 3.82 10.96 26.78
CA GLN A 27 4.95 10.62 27.66
C GLN A 27 6.29 10.75 26.93
N GLU A 28 6.38 10.28 25.68
CA GLU A 28 7.59 10.42 24.86
C GLU A 28 7.93 11.88 24.56
N ILE A 29 6.93 12.70 24.24
CA ILE A 29 7.12 14.15 24.06
C ILE A 29 7.65 14.80 25.35
N LEU A 30 7.14 14.39 26.52
CA LEU A 30 7.61 14.90 27.81
C LEU A 30 9.06 14.48 28.07
N ASN A 31 9.38 13.19 27.89
CA ASN A 31 10.74 12.65 28.04
C ASN A 31 11.74 13.41 27.15
N MET A 32 11.39 13.66 25.88
CA MET A 32 12.21 14.43 24.94
C MET A 32 12.43 15.88 25.39
N ARG A 33 11.40 16.54 25.95
CA ARG A 33 11.51 17.92 26.46
C ARG A 33 12.40 18.02 27.69
N GLU A 34 12.37 17.02 28.55
CA GLU A 34 13.17 16.97 29.78
C GLU A 34 14.60 16.45 29.55
N GLY A 35 14.89 15.96 28.33
CA GLY A 35 16.17 15.30 28.03
C GLY A 35 16.33 14.00 28.80
N ALA A 36 15.22 13.37 29.18
CA ALA A 36 15.24 12.05 29.81
C ALA A 36 15.78 11.02 28.82
N PRO A 37 16.59 10.04 29.28
CA PRO A 37 17.01 8.95 28.43
C PRO A 37 15.80 8.11 28.00
N TYR A 38 15.92 7.48 26.83
CA TYR A 38 14.95 6.49 26.36
C TYR A 38 14.68 5.41 27.42
N ASN A 39 13.41 5.04 27.60
CA ASN A 39 12.95 4.09 28.61
C ASN A 39 12.31 2.85 27.96
N PRO A 40 13.07 1.75 27.78
CA PRO A 40 12.55 0.54 27.13
C PRO A 40 11.38 -0.09 27.88
N LEU A 41 11.32 0.02 29.22
CA LEU A 41 10.21 -0.53 30.00
C LEU A 41 8.87 0.17 29.74
N LEU A 42 8.91 1.43 29.30
CA LEU A 42 7.71 2.16 28.90
C LEU A 42 7.21 1.66 27.55
N GLU A 43 8.12 1.46 26.59
CA GLU A 43 7.81 0.91 25.27
C GLU A 43 7.30 -0.53 25.37
N ASP A 44 7.98 -1.40 26.11
CA ASP A 44 7.56 -2.80 26.32
C ASP A 44 6.12 -2.88 26.86
N LYS A 45 5.79 -2.06 27.88
CA LYS A 45 4.45 -2.03 28.47
C LYS A 45 3.39 -1.54 27.47
N HIS A 46 3.75 -0.57 26.65
CA HIS A 46 2.88 -0.05 25.59
C HIS A 46 2.59 -1.15 24.57
N GLU A 47 3.64 -1.80 24.06
CA GLU A 47 3.54 -2.91 23.10
C GLU A 47 2.70 -4.06 23.65
N GLU A 48 2.92 -4.49 24.90
CA GLU A 48 2.11 -5.53 25.56
C GLU A 48 0.62 -5.19 25.58
N THR A 49 0.28 -3.92 25.84
CA THR A 49 -1.10 -3.45 25.90
C THR A 49 -1.74 -3.48 24.51
N ILE A 50 -1.02 -2.97 23.50
CA ILE A 50 -1.46 -2.97 22.10
C ILE A 50 -1.65 -4.40 21.58
N ASP A 51 -0.74 -5.31 21.91
CA ASP A 51 -0.79 -6.71 21.49
C ASP A 51 -1.96 -7.47 22.14
N ARG A 52 -2.24 -7.19 23.41
CA ARG A 52 -3.44 -7.71 24.09
C ARG A 52 -4.70 -7.24 23.36
N ILE A 53 -4.82 -5.94 23.08
CA ILE A 53 -5.99 -5.38 22.39
C ILE A 53 -6.16 -6.04 21.02
N LYS A 54 -5.08 -6.11 20.22
CA LYS A 54 -5.12 -6.74 18.89
C LYS A 54 -5.54 -8.20 18.96
N SER A 55 -5.04 -8.94 19.94
CA SER A 55 -5.42 -10.34 20.19
C SER A 55 -6.91 -10.47 20.50
N GLU A 56 -7.44 -9.62 21.37
CA GLU A 56 -8.85 -9.64 21.75
C GLU A 56 -9.79 -9.30 20.58
N VAL A 57 -9.51 -8.21 19.85
CA VAL A 57 -10.32 -7.82 18.68
C VAL A 57 -10.26 -8.91 17.61
N THR A 58 -9.10 -9.53 17.38
CA THR A 58 -8.96 -10.64 16.43
C THR A 58 -9.86 -11.83 16.80
N VAL A 59 -10.01 -12.13 18.09
CA VAL A 59 -10.95 -13.17 18.57
C VAL A 59 -12.41 -12.74 18.34
N LEU A 60 -12.73 -11.47 18.59
CA LEU A 60 -14.07 -10.92 18.38
C LEU A 60 -14.49 -10.94 16.90
N ILE A 61 -13.61 -10.52 15.99
CA ILE A 61 -13.84 -10.62 14.53
C ILE A 61 -14.03 -12.07 14.09
N SER A 62 -13.30 -13.01 14.69
CA SER A 62 -13.49 -14.45 14.40
C SER A 62 -14.89 -14.94 14.83
N LYS A 63 -15.40 -14.47 15.98
CA LYS A 63 -16.78 -14.76 16.43
C LYS A 63 -17.82 -14.11 15.53
N LEU A 64 -17.61 -12.84 15.16
CA LEU A 64 -18.46 -12.09 14.24
C LEU A 64 -18.56 -12.81 12.89
N ARG A 65 -17.44 -13.31 12.37
CA ARG A 65 -17.42 -14.10 11.13
C ARG A 65 -18.28 -15.36 11.22
N LYS A 66 -18.28 -16.05 12.36
CA LYS A 66 -19.10 -17.25 12.56
C LYS A 66 -20.59 -16.90 12.62
N LEU A 67 -20.95 -15.86 13.36
CA LEU A 67 -22.33 -15.36 13.41
C LEU A 67 -22.82 -14.90 12.02
N SER A 68 -21.97 -14.24 11.24
CA SER A 68 -22.28 -13.84 9.86
C SER A 68 -22.61 -15.02 8.96
N GLU A 69 -21.95 -16.15 9.15
CA GLU A 69 -22.27 -17.40 8.47
C GLU A 69 -23.64 -17.94 8.89
N ASP A 70 -23.88 -17.99 10.20
CA ASP A 70 -25.06 -18.64 10.79
C ASP A 70 -26.35 -17.81 10.55
N GLU A 71 -26.24 -16.49 10.59
CA GLU A 71 -27.35 -15.55 10.42
C GLU A 71 -27.42 -14.92 9.02
N ASN A 72 -26.45 -15.24 8.15
CA ASN A 72 -26.32 -14.71 6.80
C ASN A 72 -26.42 -13.18 6.74
N TYR A 73 -25.70 -12.46 7.62
CA TYR A 73 -25.56 -11.00 7.52
C TYR A 73 -24.21 -10.64 6.93
N TYR A 74 -24.18 -9.58 6.13
CA TYR A 74 -22.95 -9.12 5.48
C TYR A 74 -22.15 -8.17 6.40
N PHE A 75 -20.84 -8.38 6.44
CA PHE A 75 -19.83 -7.39 6.83
C PHE A 75 -18.55 -7.66 6.00
N PHE A 76 -17.59 -6.75 5.99
CA PHE A 76 -16.45 -6.80 5.07
C PHE A 76 -15.70 -8.16 5.09
N ASP A 77 -15.25 -8.61 6.27
CA ASP A 77 -14.54 -9.89 6.44
C ASP A 77 -15.46 -11.13 6.60
N CYS A 78 -16.70 -11.06 6.12
CA CYS A 78 -17.61 -12.22 6.14
C CYS A 78 -17.08 -13.42 5.33
N PRO A 79 -17.59 -14.64 5.57
CA PRO A 79 -17.30 -15.80 4.73
C PRO A 79 -17.72 -15.57 3.27
N PHE A 80 -16.98 -16.17 2.33
CA PHE A 80 -17.30 -16.10 0.90
C PHE A 80 -18.75 -16.50 0.55
N SER A 81 -19.30 -17.53 1.21
CA SER A 81 -20.69 -17.96 1.02
C SER A 81 -21.69 -16.85 1.32
N VAL A 82 -21.50 -16.14 2.43
CA VAL A 82 -22.33 -15.00 2.82
C VAL A 82 -22.19 -13.87 1.81
N TYR A 83 -20.97 -13.58 1.35
CA TYR A 83 -20.77 -12.57 0.32
C TYR A 83 -21.57 -12.86 -0.96
N VAL A 84 -21.49 -14.09 -1.48
CA VAL A 84 -22.25 -14.50 -2.68
C VAL A 84 -23.75 -14.34 -2.47
N ASN A 85 -24.27 -14.70 -1.29
CA ASN A 85 -25.69 -14.54 -0.97
C ASN A 85 -26.15 -13.08 -0.97
N HIS A 86 -25.25 -12.13 -0.71
CA HIS A 86 -25.55 -10.69 -0.69
C HIS A 86 -25.17 -9.96 -1.98
N TYR A 87 -24.51 -10.61 -2.93
CA TYR A 87 -23.98 -9.96 -4.13
C TYR A 87 -25.05 -9.19 -4.91
N GLU A 88 -26.16 -9.84 -5.28
CA GLU A 88 -27.22 -9.20 -6.08
C GLU A 88 -27.84 -8.00 -5.35
N LYS A 89 -28.11 -8.14 -4.04
CA LYS A 89 -28.65 -7.04 -3.23
C LYS A 89 -27.69 -5.85 -3.16
N ARG A 90 -26.38 -6.12 -3.03
CA ARG A 90 -25.33 -5.07 -3.04
C ARG A 90 -25.26 -4.37 -4.39
N LYS A 91 -25.29 -5.15 -5.49
CA LYS A 91 -25.33 -4.63 -6.85
C LYS A 91 -26.51 -3.71 -7.08
N ASP A 92 -27.72 -4.18 -6.75
CA ASP A 92 -28.95 -3.41 -6.91
C ASP A 92 -28.91 -2.11 -6.08
N PHE A 93 -28.39 -2.18 -4.86
CA PHE A 93 -28.19 -0.99 -4.03
C PHE A 93 -27.18 -0.01 -4.66
N PHE A 94 -26.08 -0.51 -5.20
CA PHE A 94 -25.07 0.32 -5.87
C PHE A 94 -25.65 1.03 -7.10
N ILE A 95 -26.29 0.29 -8.01
CA ILE A 95 -26.88 0.84 -9.24
C ILE A 95 -27.99 1.85 -8.91
N LYS A 96 -28.82 1.56 -7.89
CA LYS A 96 -29.87 2.49 -7.44
C LYS A 96 -29.32 3.85 -6.98
N ASN A 97 -28.14 3.86 -6.36
CA ASN A 97 -27.51 5.08 -5.85
C ASN A 97 -26.61 5.77 -6.89
N ASN A 98 -26.34 5.13 -8.03
CA ASN A 98 -25.47 5.63 -9.09
C ASN A 98 -26.18 5.46 -10.45
N ILE A 99 -26.95 6.47 -10.86
CA ILE A 99 -27.92 6.37 -11.98
C ILE A 99 -27.31 5.94 -13.32
N ASP A 100 -26.06 6.30 -13.57
CA ASP A 100 -25.33 5.99 -14.82
C ASP A 100 -24.47 4.73 -14.70
N ALA A 101 -24.43 4.11 -13.52
CA ALA A 101 -23.61 2.93 -13.27
C ALA A 101 -24.32 1.64 -13.72
N ASN A 102 -23.51 0.68 -14.15
CA ASN A 102 -23.94 -0.67 -14.49
C ASN A 102 -23.23 -1.74 -13.63
N GLU A 103 -23.43 -3.02 -13.95
CA GLU A 103 -22.80 -4.13 -13.20
C GLU A 103 -21.27 -4.12 -13.29
N ILE A 104 -20.68 -3.68 -14.39
CA ILE A 104 -19.21 -3.59 -14.55
C ILE A 104 -18.65 -2.59 -13.55
N ASP A 105 -19.30 -1.42 -13.41
CA ASP A 105 -18.87 -0.39 -12.47
C ASP A 105 -18.96 -0.88 -11.02
N PHE A 106 -20.04 -1.62 -10.69
CA PHE A 106 -20.18 -2.26 -9.38
C PHE A 106 -19.07 -3.28 -9.11
N VAL A 107 -18.77 -4.16 -10.07
CA VAL A 107 -17.73 -5.19 -9.91
C VAL A 107 -16.35 -4.54 -9.74
N LYS A 108 -16.04 -3.49 -10.52
CA LYS A 108 -14.79 -2.73 -10.37
C LYS A 108 -14.68 -2.07 -9.00
N ASP A 109 -15.75 -1.42 -8.53
CA ASP A 109 -15.82 -0.81 -7.19
C ASP A 109 -15.63 -1.86 -6.08
N GLU A 110 -16.30 -3.01 -6.17
CA GLU A 110 -16.16 -4.09 -5.19
C GLU A 110 -14.75 -4.70 -5.16
N ILE A 111 -14.00 -4.70 -6.28
CA ILE A 111 -12.60 -5.14 -6.32
C ILE A 111 -11.71 -4.09 -5.66
N ILE A 112 -11.87 -2.80 -6.01
CA ILE A 112 -11.10 -1.69 -5.42
C ILE A 112 -11.23 -1.71 -3.89
N LYS A 113 -12.45 -1.83 -3.37
CA LYS A 113 -12.71 -1.89 -1.93
C LYS A 113 -12.02 -3.06 -1.24
N ARG A 114 -11.91 -4.21 -1.92
CA ARG A 114 -11.27 -5.40 -1.37
C ARG A 114 -9.75 -5.33 -1.37
N VAL A 115 -9.20 -4.58 -2.32
CA VAL A 115 -7.78 -4.23 -2.35
C VAL A 115 -7.49 -3.21 -1.23
N ASP A 116 -8.34 -2.20 -1.05
CA ASP A 116 -8.21 -1.20 0.00
C ASP A 116 -8.79 -1.66 1.36
N LYS A 117 -8.18 -2.72 1.93
CA LYS A 117 -8.61 -3.29 3.22
C LYS A 117 -8.55 -2.27 4.38
N ARG A 118 -7.73 -1.22 4.28
CA ARG A 118 -7.54 -0.24 5.38
C ARG A 118 -8.78 0.63 5.54
N ASN A 119 -9.35 1.11 4.44
CA ASN A 119 -10.51 1.99 4.47
C ASN A 119 -11.83 1.22 4.57
N GLU A 120 -11.87 -0.05 4.16
CA GLU A 120 -13.13 -0.80 4.05
C GLU A 120 -13.41 -1.76 5.22
N ARG A 121 -12.40 -2.08 6.04
CA ARG A 121 -12.59 -2.82 7.30
C ARG A 121 -13.17 -1.92 8.38
N MET A 122 -14.46 -1.66 8.25
CA MET A 122 -15.24 -0.79 9.12
C MET A 122 -16.43 -1.51 9.76
N LEU A 123 -16.72 -1.20 11.02
CA LEU A 123 -17.97 -1.56 11.70
C LEU A 123 -18.67 -0.28 12.18
N GLY A 124 -19.99 -0.22 12.01
CA GLY A 124 -20.78 0.88 12.56
C GLY A 124 -21.27 0.54 13.97
N TYR A 125 -21.11 1.46 14.92
CA TYR A 125 -21.67 1.37 16.27
C TYR A 125 -22.30 2.69 16.67
N SER A 126 -23.63 2.72 16.81
CA SER A 126 -24.38 3.96 17.06
C SER A 126 -24.11 5.01 15.97
N VAL A 127 -23.43 6.12 16.30
CA VAL A 127 -23.02 7.19 15.36
C VAL A 127 -21.54 7.12 15.00
N PHE A 128 -20.83 6.09 15.47
CA PHE A 128 -19.38 5.94 15.31
C PHE A 128 -19.03 4.87 14.28
N GLU A 129 -17.90 5.08 13.61
CA GLU A 129 -17.29 4.14 12.67
C GLU A 129 -15.98 3.62 13.24
N ILE A 130 -15.84 2.30 13.30
CA ILE A 130 -14.70 1.60 13.89
C ILE A 130 -13.85 1.02 12.77
N TYR A 131 -12.66 1.55 12.56
CA TYR A 131 -11.71 1.06 11.56
C TYR A 131 -10.83 -0.03 12.18
N TYR A 132 -11.32 -1.26 12.15
CA TYR A 132 -10.69 -2.36 12.89
C TYR A 132 -9.46 -2.97 12.21
N HIS A 133 -9.06 -2.51 11.02
CA HIS A 133 -7.86 -3.02 10.32
C HIS A 133 -6.59 -2.90 11.17
N ARG A 134 -6.43 -1.80 11.94
CA ARG A 134 -5.29 -1.54 12.83
C ARG A 134 -5.34 -2.35 14.13
N LEU A 135 -6.50 -2.90 14.45
CA LEU A 135 -6.79 -3.59 15.70
C LEU A 135 -6.75 -5.11 15.54
N ILE A 136 -6.35 -5.66 14.39
CA ILE A 136 -6.32 -7.12 14.19
C ILE A 136 -4.95 -7.61 13.75
N TYR A 137 -4.63 -8.84 14.15
CA TYR A 137 -3.60 -9.60 13.46
C TYR A 137 -4.22 -10.23 12.22
N ILE A 138 -3.60 -9.98 11.06
CA ILE A 138 -4.04 -10.58 9.82
C ILE A 138 -3.84 -12.09 9.93
N LYS A 139 -4.96 -12.82 10.00
CA LYS A 139 -4.97 -14.28 9.98
C LYS A 139 -5.12 -14.74 8.53
N LYS A 140 -4.32 -15.73 8.11
CA LYS A 140 -4.45 -16.43 6.81
C LYS A 140 -5.89 -16.82 6.47
N SER A 141 -6.70 -17.16 7.48
CA SER A 141 -8.11 -17.51 7.31
C SER A 141 -8.99 -16.39 6.74
N LEU A 142 -8.63 -15.13 6.96
CA LEU A 142 -9.31 -13.97 6.39
C LEU A 142 -8.91 -13.82 4.93
N ASP A 143 -7.61 -13.91 4.64
CA ASP A 143 -7.09 -13.79 3.27
C ASP A 143 -7.65 -14.88 2.35
N TYR A 144 -7.81 -16.13 2.82
CA TYR A 144 -8.47 -17.17 2.02
C TYR A 144 -9.93 -16.84 1.65
N SER A 145 -10.66 -16.16 2.54
CA SER A 145 -12.03 -15.73 2.23
C SER A 145 -11.98 -14.63 1.19
N GLU A 146 -11.05 -13.70 1.35
CA GLU A 146 -10.91 -12.52 0.52
C GLU A 146 -10.47 -12.86 -0.90
N ASP A 147 -9.46 -13.71 -1.04
CA ASP A 147 -9.03 -14.22 -2.34
C ASP A 147 -10.17 -14.91 -3.09
N LYS A 148 -11.05 -15.65 -2.40
CA LYS A 148 -12.22 -16.25 -3.05
C LYS A 148 -13.22 -15.20 -3.55
N LYS A 149 -13.44 -14.12 -2.80
CA LYS A 149 -14.31 -13.01 -3.21
C LYS A 149 -13.72 -12.28 -4.41
N ILE A 150 -12.43 -11.97 -4.38
CA ILE A 150 -11.70 -11.34 -5.49
C ILE A 150 -11.77 -12.22 -6.74
N ASN A 151 -11.41 -13.50 -6.64
CA ASN A 151 -11.49 -14.45 -7.76
C ASN A 151 -12.91 -14.56 -8.34
N PHE A 152 -13.95 -14.49 -7.50
CA PHE A 152 -15.33 -14.48 -7.96
C PHE A 152 -15.65 -13.21 -8.76
N LEU A 153 -15.21 -12.05 -8.29
CA LEU A 153 -15.40 -10.77 -8.97
C LEU A 153 -14.59 -10.68 -10.27
N GLU A 154 -13.34 -11.16 -10.29
CA GLU A 154 -12.52 -11.22 -11.49
C GLU A 154 -13.16 -12.07 -12.58
N LYS A 155 -13.75 -13.22 -12.21
CA LYS A 155 -14.49 -14.06 -13.17
C LYS A 155 -15.70 -13.33 -13.74
N LYS A 156 -16.48 -12.65 -12.88
CA LYS A 156 -17.59 -11.80 -13.33
C LYS A 156 -17.10 -10.72 -14.29
N LEU A 157 -15.96 -10.10 -13.98
CA LEU A 157 -15.40 -9.03 -14.80
C LEU A 157 -14.87 -9.55 -16.15
N ALA A 158 -14.30 -10.76 -16.16
CA ALA A 158 -13.87 -11.45 -17.38
C ALA A 158 -15.04 -11.79 -18.32
N ASP A 159 -16.23 -12.11 -17.79
CA ASP A 159 -17.44 -12.30 -18.60
C ASP A 159 -17.84 -11.01 -19.37
N PHE A 160 -17.36 -9.84 -18.91
CA PHE A 160 -17.54 -8.55 -19.58
C PHE A 160 -16.36 -8.15 -20.47
N GLY A 161 -15.37 -9.02 -20.67
CA GLY A 161 -14.20 -8.74 -21.51
C GLY A 161 -13.15 -7.88 -20.81
N PHE A 162 -12.98 -8.02 -19.49
CA PHE A 162 -11.98 -7.27 -18.71
C PHE A 162 -11.04 -8.20 -17.92
N THR A 163 -9.82 -7.74 -17.67
CA THR A 163 -8.84 -8.35 -16.77
C THR A 163 -8.43 -7.38 -15.68
N VAL A 164 -7.85 -7.90 -14.59
CA VAL A 164 -7.39 -7.11 -13.44
C VAL A 164 -5.90 -7.36 -13.23
N ASP A 165 -5.13 -6.28 -13.23
CA ASP A 165 -3.72 -6.29 -12.81
C ASP A 165 -3.59 -5.68 -11.41
N TYR A 166 -2.68 -6.21 -10.61
CA TYR A 166 -2.43 -5.74 -9.24
C TYR A 166 -1.01 -5.22 -9.07
N TYR A 167 -0.88 -4.19 -8.24
CA TYR A 167 0.38 -3.79 -7.66
C TYR A 167 0.47 -4.29 -6.23
N PHE A 168 1.66 -4.73 -5.86
CA PHE A 168 1.97 -5.30 -4.55
C PHE A 168 2.94 -4.40 -3.81
N ASP A 169 2.80 -4.27 -2.50
CA ASP A 169 3.80 -3.63 -1.66
C ASP A 169 4.93 -4.61 -1.27
N GLU A 170 5.82 -4.15 -0.38
CA GLU A 170 6.97 -4.90 0.12
C GLU A 170 6.55 -6.17 0.88
N ASP A 171 5.36 -6.18 1.47
CA ASP A 171 4.77 -7.33 2.17
C ASP A 171 4.00 -8.28 1.24
N ASN A 172 4.04 -8.00 -0.08
CA ASN A 172 3.31 -8.72 -1.11
C ASN A 172 1.77 -8.66 -0.92
N ASP A 173 1.29 -7.58 -0.31
CA ASP A 173 -0.13 -7.27 -0.20
C ASP A 173 -0.59 -6.44 -1.41
N LYS A 174 -1.79 -6.72 -1.91
CA LYS A 174 -2.41 -5.96 -3.02
C LYS A 174 -2.71 -4.54 -2.54
N THR A 175 -2.12 -3.53 -3.19
CA THR A 175 -2.32 -2.12 -2.83
C THR A 175 -3.13 -1.33 -3.84
N THR A 176 -3.06 -1.70 -5.11
CA THR A 176 -3.76 -1.02 -6.22
C THR A 176 -4.14 -2.03 -7.29
N CYS A 177 -5.24 -1.79 -7.99
CA CYS A 177 -5.65 -2.59 -9.15
C CYS A 177 -5.95 -1.73 -10.38
N PHE A 178 -5.72 -2.30 -11.56
CA PHE A 178 -5.99 -1.69 -12.86
C PHE A 178 -6.86 -2.63 -13.69
N PHE A 179 -7.75 -2.06 -14.48
CA PHE A 179 -8.68 -2.82 -15.31
C PHE A 179 -8.33 -2.63 -16.78
N ASN A 180 -8.05 -3.74 -17.48
CA ASN A 180 -7.75 -3.71 -18.90
C ASN A 180 -8.84 -4.43 -19.69
N GLU A 181 -9.24 -3.85 -20.82
CA GLU A 181 -10.10 -4.56 -21.77
C GLU A 181 -9.30 -5.68 -22.43
N ILE A 182 -9.95 -6.85 -22.58
CA ILE A 182 -9.39 -7.98 -23.31
C ILE A 182 -9.51 -7.62 -24.79
N GLU A 183 -8.39 -7.25 -25.41
CA GLU A 183 -8.34 -7.11 -26.86
C GLU A 183 -8.61 -8.49 -27.49
N ASP A 184 -9.76 -8.63 -28.15
CA ASP A 184 -10.07 -9.78 -28.98
C ASP A 184 -9.06 -9.84 -30.13
N ASN A 185 -7.94 -10.55 -29.89
CA ASN A 185 -6.89 -10.80 -30.88
C ASN A 185 -7.36 -11.59 -32.13
N ASN A 186 -8.66 -11.83 -32.26
CA ASN A 186 -9.29 -12.50 -33.40
C ASN A 186 -9.86 -11.53 -34.46
N ASN A 187 -9.75 -10.21 -34.28
CA ASN A 187 -10.04 -9.25 -35.35
C ASN A 187 -8.88 -8.27 -35.54
N LEU A 188 -7.93 -8.71 -36.37
CA LEU A 188 -6.92 -7.84 -36.96
C LEU A 188 -7.61 -6.91 -37.96
N ASP A 189 -8.27 -5.85 -37.49
CA ASP A 189 -8.32 -4.58 -38.20
C ASP A 189 -8.96 -3.45 -37.36
N THR A 190 -8.21 -2.34 -37.31
CA THR A 190 -8.57 -0.97 -36.91
C THR A 190 -8.61 -0.60 -35.42
N ASN A 191 -7.48 -0.01 -35.01
CA ASN A 191 -7.26 0.92 -33.90
C ASN A 191 -8.51 1.70 -33.45
N THR A 192 -9.00 1.41 -32.23
CA THR A 192 -9.74 2.41 -31.44
C THR A 192 -9.32 2.30 -29.98
N THR A 193 -8.17 2.87 -29.63
CA THR A 193 -7.87 3.17 -28.22
C THR A 193 -8.76 4.34 -27.81
N THR A 194 -9.80 4.09 -27.03
CA THR A 194 -10.58 5.17 -26.40
C THR A 194 -9.76 5.73 -25.24
N VAL A 195 -8.82 6.61 -25.57
CA VAL A 195 -8.10 7.42 -24.60
C VAL A 195 -9.04 8.55 -24.17
N ILE A 196 -9.64 8.44 -22.99
CA ILE A 196 -10.22 9.60 -22.32
C ILE A 196 -9.06 10.41 -21.75
N ASN A 197 -8.44 11.24 -22.60
CA ASN A 197 -7.52 12.29 -22.18
C ASN A 197 -8.19 13.64 -22.35
N THR A 198 -8.33 14.35 -21.23
CA THR A 198 -8.38 15.81 -21.19
C THR A 198 -7.16 16.38 -21.92
N GLU A 199 -7.43 17.30 -22.84
CA GLU A 199 -6.52 17.90 -23.82
C GLU A 199 -5.21 18.42 -23.22
N TYR A 200 -4.07 18.12 -23.86
CA TYR A 200 -3.07 19.11 -24.25
C TYR A 200 -2.27 18.62 -25.46
N ASP A 201 -2.17 19.50 -26.44
CA ASP A 201 -1.55 19.37 -27.75
C ASP A 201 -0.01 19.40 -27.67
N THR A 202 0.68 18.50 -28.38
CA THR A 202 1.93 18.82 -29.09
C THR A 202 2.32 17.70 -30.06
N SER A 203 2.79 18.11 -31.22
CA SER A 203 2.95 17.31 -32.43
C SER A 203 4.39 16.82 -32.68
N LYS A 204 4.47 15.62 -33.29
CA LYS A 204 5.50 15.04 -34.18
C LYS A 204 6.97 14.89 -33.72
N SER A 205 7.41 13.64 -33.56
CA SER A 205 8.69 13.12 -34.13
C SER A 205 8.67 11.58 -34.18
N ASN A 206 9.10 11.01 -35.31
CA ASN A 206 9.05 9.57 -35.63
C ASN A 206 10.28 8.80 -35.09
N ASN A 207 10.05 7.76 -34.29
CA ASN A 207 10.85 6.51 -34.25
C ASN A 207 10.13 5.42 -33.42
N PRO A 208 10.27 4.12 -33.74
CA PRO A 208 9.42 3.07 -33.18
C PRO A 208 9.99 2.42 -31.90
N ILE A 209 9.06 2.12 -30.98
CA ILE A 209 9.11 1.18 -29.84
C ILE A 209 9.91 1.62 -28.59
N SER A 210 9.18 2.04 -27.55
CA SER A 210 9.40 1.65 -26.15
C SER A 210 8.17 2.05 -25.36
N GLY A 211 7.60 1.14 -24.57
CA GLY A 211 6.51 1.44 -23.65
C GLY A 211 6.84 2.68 -22.83
N ASN A 212 5.85 3.56 -22.67
CA ASN A 212 6.00 4.82 -21.95
C ASN A 212 6.05 4.52 -20.44
N GLU A 213 7.13 3.90 -19.99
CA GLU A 213 7.41 3.70 -18.56
C GLU A 213 7.56 5.09 -17.94
N ARG A 214 6.54 5.49 -17.17
CA ARG A 214 6.56 6.74 -16.44
C ARG A 214 7.71 6.68 -15.43
N LYS A 215 8.82 7.37 -15.73
CA LYS A 215 9.91 7.57 -14.77
C LYS A 215 9.41 8.30 -13.54
N ILE A 216 9.97 7.96 -12.38
CA ILE A 216 9.67 8.63 -11.11
C ILE A 216 10.22 10.06 -11.15
N GLU A 217 9.38 11.06 -10.92
CA GLU A 217 9.84 12.45 -10.85
C GLU A 217 10.56 12.72 -9.53
N TRP A 218 11.87 13.01 -9.61
CA TRP A 218 12.65 13.40 -8.45
C TRP A 218 12.66 14.93 -8.31
N ILE A 219 11.96 15.44 -7.31
CA ILE A 219 11.83 16.88 -7.05
C ILE A 219 13.06 17.50 -6.37
N GLY A 220 13.98 16.67 -5.87
CA GLY A 220 15.22 17.12 -5.22
C GLY A 220 16.38 17.38 -6.20
N GLY A 221 17.52 17.78 -5.67
CA GLY A 221 18.74 17.93 -6.46
C GLY A 221 19.34 16.57 -6.88
N PRO A 222 20.08 16.50 -8.01
CA PRO A 222 20.80 15.28 -8.41
C PRO A 222 21.83 14.80 -7.40
N SER A 223 22.40 15.73 -6.63
CA SER A 223 23.36 15.41 -5.58
C SER A 223 22.72 14.69 -4.40
N THR A 224 21.49 15.06 -4.01
CA THR A 224 20.78 14.38 -2.93
C THR A 224 20.24 13.04 -3.39
N LEU A 225 19.76 12.91 -4.64
CA LEU A 225 19.35 11.62 -5.20
C LEU A 225 20.53 10.64 -5.18
N GLY A 226 21.67 11.03 -5.77
CA GLY A 226 22.83 10.16 -5.85
C GLY A 226 23.33 9.72 -4.47
N TYR A 227 23.37 10.64 -3.50
CA TYR A 227 23.78 10.32 -2.14
C TYR A 227 22.82 9.32 -1.46
N ILE A 228 21.51 9.57 -1.50
CA ILE A 228 20.51 8.72 -0.86
C ILE A 228 20.53 7.31 -1.48
N ILE A 229 20.50 7.23 -2.81
CA ILE A 229 20.49 5.93 -3.51
C ILE A 229 21.82 5.17 -3.30
N GLY A 230 22.95 5.87 -3.27
CA GLY A 230 24.25 5.28 -2.94
C GLY A 230 24.29 4.74 -1.51
N TYR A 231 23.72 5.49 -0.56
CA TYR A 231 23.61 5.08 0.83
C TYR A 231 22.74 3.83 0.98
N LEU A 232 21.57 3.79 0.35
CA LEU A 232 20.70 2.62 0.38
C LEU A 232 21.38 1.37 -0.19
N ALA A 233 22.17 1.51 -1.25
CA ALA A 233 22.93 0.38 -1.80
C ALA A 233 24.05 -0.12 -0.88
N GLU A 234 24.83 0.79 -0.28
CA GLU A 234 25.93 0.43 0.63
C GLU A 234 25.42 -0.32 1.88
N TYR A 235 24.24 0.06 2.37
CA TYR A 235 23.62 -0.55 3.54
C TYR A 235 22.71 -1.74 3.20
N GLY A 236 22.68 -2.20 1.95
CA GLY A 236 21.97 -3.41 1.56
C GLY A 236 20.46 -3.27 1.37
N TYR A 237 19.91 -2.05 1.38
CA TYR A 237 18.50 -1.79 1.07
C TYR A 237 18.19 -1.93 -0.43
N ILE A 238 19.21 -1.78 -1.29
CA ILE A 238 19.07 -1.89 -2.76
C ILE A 238 20.20 -2.76 -3.31
N ASP A 239 19.88 -3.74 -4.15
CA ASP A 239 20.90 -4.52 -4.86
C ASP A 239 21.45 -3.71 -6.05
N ALA A 240 22.57 -3.05 -5.84
CA ALA A 240 23.24 -2.26 -6.88
C ALA A 240 24.05 -3.15 -7.84
N PRO A 241 24.22 -2.75 -9.12
CA PRO A 241 24.98 -3.54 -10.09
C PRO A 241 26.45 -3.65 -9.68
N LYS A 242 26.97 -4.87 -9.62
CA LYS A 242 28.34 -5.18 -9.15
C LYS A 242 29.31 -5.41 -10.30
N LYS A 243 30.59 -5.12 -10.07
CA LYS A 243 31.71 -5.55 -10.93
C LYS A 243 31.97 -7.04 -10.71
N LYS A 244 32.83 -7.64 -11.55
CA LYS A 244 33.29 -9.03 -11.36
C LYS A 244 33.97 -9.29 -10.00
N GLY A 245 34.42 -8.24 -9.30
CA GLY A 245 35.04 -8.31 -7.98
C GLY A 245 34.10 -8.09 -6.79
N GLY A 246 32.79 -7.91 -7.02
CA GLY A 246 31.81 -7.70 -5.95
C GLY A 246 31.52 -6.23 -5.63
N ASP A 247 32.47 -5.32 -5.88
CA ASP A 247 32.27 -3.88 -5.66
C ASP A 247 31.18 -3.30 -6.56
N ILE A 248 30.51 -2.24 -6.08
CA ILE A 248 29.50 -1.51 -6.86
C ILE A 248 30.11 -0.94 -8.15
N ASN A 249 29.42 -1.17 -9.27
CA ASN A 249 29.71 -0.58 -10.55
C ASN A 249 28.94 0.74 -10.70
N TYR A 250 29.47 1.81 -10.11
CA TYR A 250 28.81 3.11 -10.08
C TYR A 250 28.45 3.70 -11.47
N SER A 251 29.15 3.31 -12.54
CA SER A 251 28.81 3.73 -13.91
C SER A 251 27.60 2.97 -14.48
N ALA A 252 27.41 1.70 -14.10
CA ALA A 252 26.18 0.97 -14.40
C ALA A 252 25.03 1.50 -13.52
N PHE A 253 25.31 1.70 -12.23
CA PHE A 253 24.31 2.15 -11.27
C PHE A 253 23.75 3.54 -11.64
N ALA A 254 24.60 4.48 -12.06
CA ALA A 254 24.15 5.79 -12.52
C ALA A 254 23.21 5.72 -13.74
N ARG A 255 23.39 4.74 -14.64
CA ARG A 255 22.51 4.56 -15.80
C ARG A 255 21.15 4.01 -15.39
N GLU A 256 21.11 3.06 -14.46
CA GLU A 256 19.87 2.53 -13.91
C GLU A 256 19.08 3.62 -13.20
N VAL A 257 19.72 4.41 -12.33
CA VAL A 257 19.06 5.52 -11.65
C VAL A 257 18.50 6.55 -12.65
N MET A 258 19.22 6.86 -13.74
CA MET A 258 18.70 7.74 -14.80
C MET A 258 17.57 7.13 -15.63
N ASN A 259 17.48 5.80 -15.69
CA ASN A 259 16.38 5.10 -16.36
C ASN A 259 15.13 5.07 -15.48
N THR A 260 15.29 4.96 -14.16
CA THR A 260 14.19 4.93 -13.20
C THR A 260 13.65 6.32 -12.87
N PHE A 261 14.54 7.32 -12.71
CA PHE A 261 14.16 8.66 -12.27
C PHE A 261 14.23 9.69 -13.40
N LYS A 262 13.23 10.57 -13.46
CA LYS A 262 13.26 11.79 -14.25
C LYS A 262 14.07 12.83 -13.48
N ILE A 263 15.31 13.07 -13.94
CA ILE A 263 16.23 14.01 -13.31
C ILE A 263 17.14 14.70 -14.34
N GLU A 264 17.38 15.99 -14.13
CA GLU A 264 18.24 16.80 -15.01
C GLU A 264 19.72 16.70 -14.59
N THR A 265 20.38 15.62 -15.01
CA THR A 265 21.83 15.46 -14.82
C THR A 265 22.44 14.52 -15.84
N THR A 266 23.75 14.26 -15.73
CA THR A 266 24.46 13.25 -16.52
C THR A 266 24.87 12.07 -15.64
N ALA A 267 25.01 10.88 -16.25
CA ALA A 267 25.44 9.68 -15.54
C ALA A 267 26.81 9.88 -14.86
N ASN A 268 27.73 10.62 -15.49
CA ASN A 268 29.04 10.95 -14.92
C ASN A 268 28.93 11.83 -13.67
N THR A 269 27.99 12.77 -13.63
CA THR A 269 27.74 13.61 -12.46
C THR A 269 27.12 12.78 -11.35
N LEU A 270 26.11 11.98 -11.67
CA LEU A 270 25.39 11.14 -10.70
C LEU A 270 26.31 10.07 -10.08
N GLN A 271 27.19 9.47 -10.88
CA GLN A 271 28.21 8.52 -10.44
C GLN A 271 29.05 9.04 -9.27
N LYS A 272 29.38 10.35 -9.27
CA LYS A 272 30.17 10.95 -8.18
C LYS A 272 29.41 10.97 -6.87
N TYR A 273 28.10 11.18 -6.90
CA TYR A 273 27.26 11.23 -5.71
C TYR A 273 26.81 9.84 -5.23
N LEU A 274 26.74 8.86 -6.13
CA LEU A 274 26.45 7.45 -5.78
C LEU A 274 27.62 6.79 -5.03
N ASN A 275 28.86 7.19 -5.31
CA ASN A 275 30.04 6.71 -4.58
C ASN A 275 30.20 7.50 -3.27
N LEU A 276 29.91 6.88 -2.13
CA LEU A 276 29.94 7.55 -0.81
C LEU A 276 31.34 7.98 -0.39
N ASP A 277 32.40 7.37 -0.92
CA ASP A 277 33.79 7.73 -0.65
C ASP A 277 34.26 8.95 -1.44
N SER A 278 33.42 9.49 -2.32
CA SER A 278 33.78 10.68 -3.09
C SER A 278 33.73 11.95 -2.22
N GLU A 279 34.60 12.91 -2.53
CA GLU A 279 34.59 14.24 -1.92
C GLU A 279 33.21 14.92 -2.08
N LYS A 280 32.55 14.67 -3.21
CA LYS A 280 31.24 15.23 -3.53
C LYS A 280 30.13 14.63 -2.66
N SER A 281 30.16 13.34 -2.40
CA SER A 281 29.21 12.66 -1.51
C SER A 281 29.42 13.08 -0.06
N THR A 282 30.66 13.23 0.37
CA THR A 282 31.00 13.72 1.71
C THR A 282 30.47 15.13 1.96
N GLU A 283 30.52 16.01 0.96
CA GLU A 283 29.93 17.36 1.07
C GLU A 283 28.40 17.30 1.28
N ILE A 284 27.70 16.40 0.58
CA ILE A 284 26.26 16.21 0.72
C ILE A 284 25.90 15.58 2.06
N LYS A 285 26.65 14.58 2.51
CA LYS A 285 26.51 13.98 3.84
C LYS A 285 26.50 15.06 4.92
N ARG A 286 27.52 15.93 4.93
CA ARG A 286 27.62 17.03 5.91
C ARG A 286 26.41 17.98 5.84
N LYS A 287 25.90 18.29 4.63
CA LYS A 287 24.72 19.15 4.47
C LYS A 287 23.45 18.48 5.04
N LEU A 288 23.27 17.19 4.79
CA LEU A 288 22.13 16.42 5.29
C LEU A 288 22.19 16.23 6.81
N GLU A 289 23.36 15.92 7.37
CA GLU A 289 23.58 15.83 8.82
C GLU A 289 23.30 17.16 9.52
N ASN A 290 23.75 18.28 8.95
CA ASN A 290 23.44 19.62 9.47
C ASN A 290 21.93 19.93 9.41
N ALA A 291 21.21 19.36 8.46
CA ALA A 291 19.76 19.44 8.35
C ALA A 291 19.03 18.41 9.22
N LYS A 292 19.75 17.61 10.03
CA LYS A 292 19.23 16.51 10.85
C LYS A 292 18.47 15.44 10.05
N PHE A 293 18.87 15.23 8.80
CA PHE A 293 18.35 14.15 7.97
C PHE A 293 19.20 12.89 8.13
N TYR A 294 18.57 11.80 8.54
CA TYR A 294 19.22 10.50 8.75
C TYR A 294 18.42 9.40 8.04
N ILE A 295 19.13 8.51 7.36
CA ILE A 295 18.57 7.28 6.81
C ILE A 295 18.77 6.20 7.90
N PRO A 296 17.73 5.44 8.29
CA PRO A 296 17.88 4.36 9.26
C PRO A 296 18.97 3.36 8.85
N HIS A 297 19.60 2.73 9.83
CA HIS A 297 20.51 1.62 9.57
C HIS A 297 19.73 0.34 9.30
N PHE A 298 20.24 -0.50 8.39
CA PHE A 298 19.64 -1.79 8.12
C PHE A 298 19.83 -2.67 9.35
N ASN A 299 18.75 -2.90 10.09
CA ASN A 299 18.72 -3.86 11.17
C ASN A 299 18.30 -5.19 10.54
N GLU A 300 19.18 -6.20 10.56
CA GLU A 300 18.77 -7.58 10.29
C GLU A 300 17.75 -7.98 11.36
N PHE A 301 16.47 -8.04 10.98
CA PHE A 301 15.40 -8.64 11.78
C PHE A 301 15.33 -10.15 11.51
#